data_AF-N9R5L4-F1
#
_entry.id   AF-N9R5L4-F1
#
_cell.length_a   1.000
_cell.length_b   1.000
_cell.length_c   1.000
_cell.angle_alpha   90.00
_cell.angle_beta   90.00
_cell.angle_gamma   90.00
#
_symmetry.space_group_name_H-M   'P 1'
#
loop_
_entity.id
_entity.type
_entity.pdbx_description
1 polymer ?
#
loop_
_entity_poly.entity_id
_entity_poly.type
_entity_poly.pdbx_seq_one_letter_code
_entity_poly.pdbx_strand_id
1 'polypeptide(L)'
;MTKKQHKEFTNLELDQLKKMYLAGDHSQDIADAVKRSRSSVLSAIYRMIRTQQIPVVRSMAVIRLGGIDAAEAELQRAKLKGFKRISYLTPKCAYSNISVEALQQQISRYKLASHLL
;
A
#
# COMPACT_ATOMS: atom_id res chain seq x y z
N MET A 1 -8.57 -30.50 18.61
CA MET A 1 -7.78 -29.51 17.85
C MET A 1 -8.54 -29.13 16.58
N THR A 2 -9.22 -27.98 16.58
CA THR A 2 -9.93 -27.48 15.40
C THR A 2 -8.90 -26.98 14.38
N LYS A 3 -8.68 -27.75 13.30
CA LYS A 3 -7.96 -27.26 12.13
C LYS A 3 -8.77 -26.08 11.57
N LYS A 4 -8.33 -24.84 11.83
CA LYS A 4 -8.82 -23.67 11.10
C LYS A 4 -8.45 -23.89 9.64
N GLN A 5 -9.39 -24.39 8.85
CA GLN A 5 -9.28 -24.37 7.39
C GLN A 5 -9.19 -22.89 7.00
N HIS A 6 -7.98 -22.40 6.76
CA HIS A 6 -7.80 -21.14 6.05
C HIS A 6 -8.33 -21.38 4.64
N LYS A 7 -9.60 -21.01 4.38
CA LYS A 7 -10.14 -21.00 3.02
C LYS A 7 -9.15 -20.24 2.15
N GLU A 8 -8.67 -20.87 1.09
CA GLU A 8 -7.79 -20.18 0.15
C GLU A 8 -8.51 -18.96 -0.44
N PHE A 9 -7.74 -17.96 -0.85
CA PHE A 9 -8.28 -16.83 -1.58
C PHE A 9 -8.62 -17.30 -3.00
N THR A 10 -9.83 -16.99 -3.45
CA THR A 10 -10.24 -17.15 -4.84
C THR A 10 -9.49 -16.16 -5.74
N ASN A 11 -9.43 -16.44 -7.04
CA ASN A 11 -8.80 -15.51 -8.01
C ASN A 11 -9.46 -14.13 -7.98
N LEU A 12 -10.79 -14.06 -7.84
CA LEU A 12 -11.52 -12.81 -7.71
C LEU A 12 -11.08 -12.01 -6.47
N GLU A 13 -10.95 -12.67 -5.32
CA GLU A 13 -10.48 -12.01 -4.11
C GLU A 13 -9.02 -11.55 -4.25
N LEU A 14 -8.16 -12.33 -4.91
CA LEU A 14 -6.76 -11.96 -5.18
C LEU A 14 -6.67 -10.73 -6.11
N ASP A 15 -7.48 -10.67 -7.14
CA ASP A 15 -7.54 -9.53 -8.06
C ASP A 15 -8.04 -8.27 -7.34
N GLN A 16 -9.06 -8.41 -6.49
CA GLN A 16 -9.56 -7.31 -5.66
C GLN A 16 -8.50 -6.83 -4.66
N LEU A 17 -7.81 -7.76 -3.98
CA LEU A 17 -6.68 -7.48 -3.11
C LEU A 17 -5.58 -6.71 -3.84
N LYS A 18 -5.18 -7.17 -5.02
CA LYS A 18 -4.18 -6.52 -5.85
C LYS A 18 -4.63 -5.12 -6.25
N LYS A 19 -5.87 -4.95 -6.72
CA LYS A 19 -6.42 -3.65 -7.12
C LYS A 19 -6.42 -2.65 -5.97
N MET A 20 -6.96 -3.04 -4.80
CA MET A 20 -7.03 -2.17 -3.62
C MET A 20 -5.64 -1.89 -3.03
N TYR A 21 -4.77 -2.91 -2.99
CA TYR A 21 -3.37 -2.75 -2.61
C TYR A 21 -2.58 -1.91 -3.62
N LEU A 22 -3.01 -1.75 -4.85
CA LEU A 22 -2.36 -0.80 -5.76
C LEU A 22 -2.95 0.60 -5.53
N ALA A 23 -4.27 0.72 -5.46
CA ALA A 23 -5.01 1.99 -5.37
C ALA A 23 -4.64 2.88 -4.17
N GLY A 24 -4.66 2.34 -2.96
CA GLY A 24 -4.39 3.17 -1.78
C GLY A 24 -4.51 2.44 -0.46
N ASP A 25 -5.28 1.35 -0.51
CA ASP A 25 -6.07 0.99 0.64
C ASP A 25 -5.23 0.35 1.73
N HIS A 26 -5.61 0.65 2.98
CA HIS A 26 -4.95 0.07 4.12
C HIS A 26 -5.31 -1.41 4.23
N SER A 27 -4.39 -2.24 4.74
CA SER A 27 -4.62 -3.69 4.90
C SER A 27 -5.89 -4.05 5.70
N GLN A 28 -6.37 -3.15 6.55
CA GLN A 28 -7.65 -3.32 7.27
C GLN A 28 -8.84 -3.12 6.32
N ASP A 29 -8.88 -2.00 5.60
CA ASP A 29 -9.94 -1.69 4.63
C ASP A 29 -10.05 -2.77 3.54
N ILE A 30 -8.91 -3.28 3.06
CA ILE A 30 -8.86 -4.41 2.13
C ILE A 30 -9.49 -5.65 2.75
N ALA A 31 -9.17 -5.95 4.02
CA ALA A 31 -9.69 -7.11 4.74
C ALA A 31 -11.20 -7.03 4.95
N ASP A 32 -11.70 -5.84 5.27
CA ASP A 32 -13.13 -5.57 5.43
C ASP A 32 -13.85 -5.74 4.08
N ALA A 33 -13.28 -5.27 2.98
CA ALA A 33 -13.85 -5.40 1.64
C ALA A 33 -13.94 -6.86 1.15
N VAL A 34 -12.91 -7.68 1.41
CA VAL A 34 -12.88 -9.10 1.01
C VAL A 34 -13.44 -10.04 2.11
N LYS A 35 -13.94 -9.49 3.21
CA LYS A 35 -14.49 -10.24 4.37
C LYS A 35 -13.52 -11.30 4.91
N ARG A 36 -12.23 -10.98 4.98
CA ARG A 36 -11.17 -11.84 5.53
C ARG A 36 -10.50 -11.16 6.72
N SER A 37 -9.66 -11.90 7.44
CA SER A 37 -8.84 -11.27 8.47
C SER A 37 -7.70 -10.45 7.84
N ARG A 38 -7.35 -9.36 8.51
CA ARG A 38 -6.19 -8.53 8.14
C ARG A 38 -4.89 -9.34 8.04
N SER A 39 -4.68 -10.32 8.91
CA SER A 39 -3.50 -11.19 8.87
C SER A 39 -3.45 -12.04 7.59
N SER A 40 -4.57 -12.64 7.18
CA SER A 40 -4.63 -13.42 5.94
C SER A 40 -4.46 -12.55 4.70
N VAL A 41 -5.03 -11.34 4.69
CA VAL A 41 -4.81 -10.34 3.64
C VAL A 41 -3.34 -9.97 3.51
N LEU A 42 -2.66 -9.67 4.62
CA LEU A 42 -1.24 -9.35 4.61
C LEU A 42 -0.39 -10.52 4.10
N SER A 43 -0.64 -11.74 4.57
CA SER A 43 0.04 -12.93 4.08
C SER A 43 -0.16 -13.14 2.58
N ALA A 44 -1.38 -12.91 2.07
CA ALA A 44 -1.67 -13.00 0.64
C ALA A 44 -0.91 -11.94 -0.17
N ILE A 45 -0.93 -10.67 0.28
CA ILE A 45 -0.18 -9.56 -0.36
C ILE A 45 1.32 -9.88 -0.40
N TYR A 46 1.91 -10.31 0.72
CA TYR A 46 3.33 -10.67 0.75
C TYR A 46 3.66 -11.85 -0.17
N ARG A 47 2.78 -12.85 -0.24
CA ARG A 47 2.92 -13.94 -1.20
C ARG A 47 2.92 -13.40 -2.63
N MET A 48 1.94 -12.56 -2.98
CA MET A 48 1.81 -11.95 -4.32
C MET A 48 3.02 -11.10 -4.70
N ILE A 49 3.60 -10.37 -3.76
CA ILE A 49 4.85 -9.61 -3.96
C ILE A 49 6.01 -10.58 -4.23
N ARG A 50 6.16 -11.62 -3.39
CA ARG A 50 7.23 -12.61 -3.55
C ARG A 50 7.14 -13.37 -4.88
N THR A 51 5.92 -13.66 -5.34
CA THR A 51 5.67 -14.34 -6.62
C THR A 51 5.49 -13.36 -7.79
N GLN A 52 5.85 -12.09 -7.62
CA GLN A 52 5.82 -11.04 -8.66
C GLN A 52 4.43 -10.78 -9.29
N GLN A 53 3.34 -11.23 -8.66
CA GLN A 53 1.97 -10.88 -9.06
C GLN A 53 1.66 -9.41 -8.73
N ILE A 54 2.30 -8.87 -7.69
CA ILE A 54 2.38 -7.44 -7.38
C ILE A 54 3.83 -7.01 -7.63
N PRO A 55 4.09 -6.10 -8.60
CA PRO A 55 5.44 -5.78 -9.02
C PRO A 55 6.21 -4.88 -8.05
N VAL A 56 5.52 -4.23 -7.10
CA VAL A 56 6.13 -3.25 -6.18
C VAL A 56 5.55 -3.30 -4.77
N VAL A 57 6.39 -2.98 -3.79
CA VAL A 57 5.97 -2.75 -2.40
C VAL A 57 5.63 -1.28 -2.23
N ARG A 58 4.46 -0.97 -1.68
CA ARG A 58 4.11 0.40 -1.29
C ARG A 58 4.67 0.74 0.08
N SER A 59 5.19 1.95 0.21
CA SER A 59 5.57 2.49 1.51
C SER A 59 4.34 2.88 2.34
N MET A 60 4.46 2.80 3.68
CA MET A 60 3.43 3.23 4.61
C MET A 60 3.05 4.71 4.40
N ALA A 61 4.01 5.56 4.04
CA ALA A 61 3.78 6.97 3.80
C ALA A 61 2.75 7.19 2.68
N VAL A 62 2.88 6.48 1.55
CA VAL A 62 1.94 6.57 0.41
C VAL A 62 0.53 6.19 0.85
N ILE A 63 0.39 5.07 1.55
CA ILE A 63 -0.92 4.59 2.05
C ILE A 63 -1.54 5.63 2.98
N ARG A 64 -0.76 6.19 3.91
CA ARG A 64 -1.25 7.10 4.95
C ARG A 64 -1.44 8.54 4.49
N LEU A 65 -0.86 8.93 3.36
CA LEU A 65 -1.17 10.20 2.69
C LEU A 65 -2.47 10.12 1.89
N GLY A 66 -3.07 8.94 1.72
CA GLY A 66 -4.32 8.74 0.98
C GLY A 66 -4.14 8.15 -0.42
N GLY A 67 -3.03 7.44 -0.66
CA GLY A 67 -2.73 6.81 -1.95
C GLY A 67 -1.72 7.60 -2.77
N ILE A 68 -1.51 7.16 -4.01
CA ILE A 68 -0.43 7.68 -4.88
C ILE A 68 -0.68 9.13 -5.31
N ASP A 69 -1.89 9.47 -5.70
CA ASP A 69 -2.22 10.83 -6.17
C ASP A 69 -2.08 11.86 -5.03
N ALA A 70 -2.58 11.51 -3.84
CA ALA A 70 -2.43 12.35 -2.66
C ALA A 70 -0.96 12.46 -2.22
N ALA A 71 -0.20 11.38 -2.29
CA ALA A 71 1.23 11.39 -2.03
C ALA A 71 2.01 12.26 -3.03
N GLU A 72 1.59 12.30 -4.31
CA GLU A 72 2.20 13.15 -5.33
C GLU A 72 1.87 14.62 -5.13
N ALA A 73 0.62 14.97 -4.81
CA ALA A 73 0.24 16.33 -4.47
C ALA A 73 1.05 16.85 -3.26
N GLU A 74 1.19 16.02 -2.23
CA GLU A 74 1.96 16.37 -1.04
C GLU A 74 3.47 16.49 -1.33
N LEU A 75 4.00 15.64 -2.21
CA LEU A 75 5.38 15.74 -2.70
C LEU A 75 5.63 17.07 -3.40
N GLN A 76 4.73 17.50 -4.30
CA GLN A 76 4.85 18.78 -4.99
C GLN A 76 4.78 19.95 -4.01
N ARG A 77 3.84 19.91 -3.05
CA ARG A 77 3.72 20.91 -1.98
C ARG A 77 5.01 21.03 -1.18
N ALA A 78 5.61 19.91 -0.80
CA ALA A 78 6.86 19.90 -0.04
C ALA A 78 8.03 20.49 -0.83
N LYS A 79 8.15 20.15 -2.12
CA LYS A 79 9.17 20.71 -3.03
C LYS A 79 9.04 22.22 -3.18
N LEU A 80 7.82 22.71 -3.44
CA LEU A 80 7.55 24.15 -3.60
C LEU A 80 7.88 24.95 -2.33
N LYS A 81 7.66 24.35 -1.15
CA LYS A 81 7.95 24.98 0.14
C LYS A 81 9.39 24.77 0.63
N GLY A 82 10.22 24.02 -0.12
CA GLY A 82 11.60 23.71 0.28
C GLY A 82 11.69 22.75 1.48
N PHE A 83 10.64 21.98 1.77
CA PHE A 83 10.66 21.00 2.86
C PHE A 83 11.52 19.79 2.50
N LYS A 84 12.33 19.33 3.45
CA LYS A 84 13.15 18.11 3.28
C LYS A 84 12.38 16.83 3.61
N ARG A 85 11.29 16.94 4.37
CA ARG A 85 10.52 15.82 4.91
C ARG A 85 9.03 16.10 4.85
N ILE A 86 8.24 15.03 4.72
CA ILE A 86 6.79 15.03 4.74
C ILE A 86 6.34 14.21 5.95
N SER A 87 5.48 14.79 6.77
CA SER A 87 4.90 14.14 7.94
C SER A 87 3.61 13.42 7.58
N TYR A 88 3.40 12.23 8.12
CA TYR A 88 2.17 11.46 7.95
C TYR A 88 1.80 10.74 9.26
N LEU A 89 0.52 10.46 9.43
CA LEU A 89 0.01 9.78 10.62
C LEU A 89 0.08 8.26 10.41
N THR A 90 0.74 7.53 11.30
CA THR A 90 0.77 6.06 11.28
C THR A 90 -0.58 5.46 11.73
N PRO A 91 -0.81 4.14 11.54
CA PRO A 91 -2.03 3.49 12.04
C PRO A 91 -2.23 3.58 13.56
N LYS A 92 -1.16 3.82 14.33
CA LYS A 92 -1.22 4.00 15.79
C LYS A 92 -1.43 5.46 16.21
N CYS A 93 -1.86 6.32 15.28
CA CYS A 93 -2.01 7.77 15.49
C CYS A 93 -0.72 8.49 15.93
N ALA A 94 0.45 7.91 15.64
CA ALA A 94 1.74 8.56 15.87
C ALA A 94 2.22 9.24 14.59
N TYR A 95 2.83 10.43 14.71
CA TYR A 95 3.47 11.11 13.58
C TYR A 95 4.76 10.39 13.19
N SER A 96 4.95 10.22 11.89
CA SER A 96 6.18 9.73 11.28
C SER A 96 6.55 10.63 10.10
N ASN A 97 7.79 10.50 9.60
CA ASN A 97 8.32 11.34 8.54
C ASN A 97 9.02 10.53 7.46
N ILE A 98 8.77 10.87 6.20
CA ILE A 98 9.52 10.38 5.03
C ILE A 98 10.30 11.54 4.41
N SER A 99 11.50 11.29 3.85
CA SER A 99 12.19 12.32 3.07
C SER A 99 11.50 12.54 1.72
N VAL A 100 11.58 13.75 1.19
CA VAL A 100 11.05 14.09 -0.14
C VAL A 100 11.62 13.17 -1.22
N GLU A 101 12.93 12.89 -1.16
CA GLU A 101 13.62 11.98 -2.08
C GLU A 101 13.09 10.55 -2.01
N ALA A 102 12.92 10.02 -0.79
CA ALA A 102 12.42 8.66 -0.61
C ALA A 102 10.97 8.54 -1.10
N LEU A 103 10.11 9.53 -0.82
CA LEU A 103 8.73 9.53 -1.32
C LEU A 103 8.70 9.60 -2.85
N GLN A 104 9.54 10.45 -3.46
CA GLN A 104 9.66 10.55 -4.91
C GLN A 104 10.06 9.21 -5.55
N GLN A 105 11.09 8.54 -5.01
CA GLN A 105 11.52 7.23 -5.52
C GLN A 105 10.41 6.18 -5.43
N GLN A 106 9.63 6.20 -4.34
CA GLN A 106 8.50 5.27 -4.14
C GLN A 106 7.40 5.51 -5.17
N ILE A 107 7.03 6.77 -5.40
CA ILE A 107 6.03 7.14 -6.42
C ILE A 107 6.52 6.75 -7.82
N SER A 108 7.78 7.04 -8.16
CA SER A 108 8.35 6.67 -9.46
C SER A 108 8.33 5.16 -9.70
N ARG A 109 8.75 4.35 -8.70
CA ARG A 109 8.69 2.88 -8.80
C ARG A 109 7.26 2.39 -9.00
N TYR A 110 6.30 2.98 -8.29
CA TYR A 110 4.90 2.62 -8.42
C TYR A 110 4.36 2.93 -9.81
N LYS A 111 4.61 4.13 -10.35
CA LYS A 111 4.18 4.51 -11.70
C LYS A 111 4.73 3.58 -12.78
N LEU A 112 6.02 3.22 -12.68
CA LEU A 112 6.64 2.24 -13.57
C LEU A 112 5.93 0.88 -13.51
N ALA A 113 5.59 0.42 -12.31
CA ALA A 113 4.88 -0.84 -12.11
C ALA A 113 3.43 -0.82 -12.61
N SER A 114 2.73 0.31 -12.48
CA SER A 114 1.36 0.44 -12.99
C SER A 114 1.28 0.48 -14.51
N HIS A 115 2.35 0.88 -15.22
CA HIS A 115 2.43 0.79 -16.68
C HIS A 115 2.66 -0.66 -17.19
N LEU A 116 3.00 -1.59 -16.31
CA LEU A 116 3.20 -3.01 -16.61
C LEU A 116 1.94 -3.87 -16.36
N LEU A 117 0.83 -3.24 -15.95
CA LEU A 117 -0.47 -3.87 -15.66
C LEU A 117 -1.50 -3.41 -16.68
#